data_AF-A0A7X9YKB0-F1
#
_entry.id   AF-A0A7X9YKB0-F1
#
_cell.length_a   1.000
_cell.length_b   1.000
_cell.length_c   1.000
_cell.angle_alpha   90.00
_cell.angle_beta   90.00
_cell.angle_gamma   90.00
#
_symmetry.space_group_name_H-M   'P 1'
#
loop_
_entity.id
_entity.type
_entity.pdbx_description
1 polymer ?
#
loop_
_entity_poly.entity_id
_entity_poly.type
_entity_poly.pdbx_seq_one_letter_code
_entity_poly.pdbx_strand_id
1 'polypeptide(L)'
;MAIQEILLDIDLSVGVFQDTIVEDQKLKLRELGHDADGNSIYPVTGSWESTPIRIQDKIASFKGVAAKVDVAGGAAYKIYWSTSEDGFEWLEYEEVSSNSAVSKSPAKYAKVKIEIFAEKKYSNFYIDDFNQKDKYSNPFIESENGSLGLKKIYQLNMERVSDTPTGMVLRQKVEKAKFQKVDRIRVSKG
;
A
#
# COMPACT_ATOMS: atom_id res chain seq x y z
N MET A 1 45.05 21.22 -7.09
CA MET A 1 43.87 21.57 -7.92
C MET A 1 42.70 20.78 -7.38
N ALA A 2 41.63 21.43 -6.94
CA ALA A 2 40.42 20.74 -6.46
C ALA A 2 39.61 20.27 -7.68
N ILE A 3 39.36 18.96 -7.76
CA ILE A 3 38.51 18.38 -8.81
C ILE A 3 37.07 18.77 -8.45
N GLN A 4 36.45 19.62 -9.26
CA GLN A 4 35.05 19.99 -9.10
C GLN A 4 34.21 18.73 -9.40
N GLU A 5 33.59 18.14 -8.37
CA GLU A 5 32.74 16.95 -8.50
C GLU A 5 31.47 17.36 -9.26
N ILE A 6 31.36 16.98 -10.54
CA ILE A 6 30.14 17.18 -11.33
C ILE A 6 29.18 16.05 -10.95
N LEU A 7 28.20 16.36 -10.11
CA LEU A 7 27.12 15.44 -9.76
C LEU A 7 26.29 15.16 -11.01
N LEU A 8 26.02 13.88 -11.27
CA LEU A 8 25.11 13.49 -12.34
C LEU A 8 23.67 13.84 -11.92
N ASP A 9 23.17 14.96 -12.42
CA ASP A 9 21.79 15.42 -12.22
C ASP A 9 20.90 14.84 -13.33
N ILE A 10 20.32 13.66 -13.07
CA ILE A 10 19.36 13.03 -13.99
C ILE A 10 17.96 13.46 -13.60
N ASP A 11 17.16 13.83 -14.59
CA ASP A 11 15.73 14.00 -14.42
C ASP A 11 15.06 12.62 -14.33
N LEU A 12 14.61 12.25 -13.12
CA LEU A 12 13.93 10.98 -12.89
C LEU A 12 12.50 10.98 -13.43
N SER A 13 11.93 12.13 -13.81
CA SER A 13 10.57 12.20 -14.35
C SER A 13 10.45 11.63 -15.77
N VAL A 14 11.58 11.42 -16.45
CA VAL A 14 11.64 10.90 -17.81
C VAL A 14 12.37 9.55 -17.83
N GLY A 15 11.66 8.50 -18.24
CA GLY A 15 12.22 7.15 -18.29
C GLY A 15 11.15 6.09 -18.47
N VAL A 16 11.56 4.84 -18.28
CA VAL A 16 10.67 3.68 -18.26
C VAL A 16 10.43 3.30 -16.80
N PHE A 17 9.18 3.34 -16.38
CA PHE A 17 8.76 3.04 -15.02
C PHE A 17 8.14 1.66 -14.95
N GLN A 18 8.54 0.88 -13.95
CA GLN A 18 7.90 -0.37 -13.59
C GLN A 18 7.62 -0.36 -12.09
N ASP A 19 6.35 -0.25 -11.72
CA ASP A 19 5.92 -0.25 -10.32
C ASP A 19 6.60 0.82 -9.44
N THR A 20 7.04 1.90 -10.07
CA THR A 20 7.62 3.10 -9.46
C THR A 20 6.95 4.36 -10.00
N ILE A 21 7.04 5.45 -9.24
CA ILE A 21 6.56 6.79 -9.61
C ILE A 21 7.54 7.84 -9.11
N VAL A 22 7.55 9.03 -9.74
CA VAL A 22 8.18 10.22 -9.16
C VAL A 22 7.11 11.07 -8.49
N GLU A 23 7.27 11.32 -7.20
CA GLU A 23 6.46 12.27 -6.43
C GLU A 23 7.41 13.13 -5.61
N ASP A 24 7.14 14.44 -5.51
CA ASP A 24 8.02 15.40 -4.82
C ASP A 24 9.48 15.34 -5.29
N GLN A 25 9.69 15.17 -6.60
CA GLN A 25 11.00 15.01 -7.25
C GLN A 25 11.81 13.79 -6.79
N LYS A 26 11.19 12.85 -6.07
CA LYS A 26 11.82 11.61 -5.66
C LYS A 26 11.16 10.38 -6.28
N LEU A 27 11.98 9.42 -6.67
CA LEU A 27 11.53 8.11 -7.13
C LEU A 27 11.17 7.23 -5.94
N LYS A 28 9.98 6.64 -5.97
CA LYS A 28 9.50 5.69 -4.97
C LYS A 28 8.66 4.58 -5.58
N LEU A 29 8.37 3.53 -4.82
CA LEU A 29 7.44 2.49 -5.23
C LEU A 29 6.03 3.06 -5.38
N ARG A 30 5.31 2.56 -6.39
CA ARG A 30 3.90 2.92 -6.61
C ARG A 30 3.04 2.27 -5.53
N GLU A 31 2.17 3.04 -4.90
CA GLU A 31 1.18 2.50 -3.97
C GLU A 31 0.13 1.67 -4.74
N LEU A 32 -0.17 0.46 -4.25
CA LEU A 32 -1.18 -0.44 -4.81
C LEU A 32 -2.54 -0.29 -4.13
N GLY A 33 -2.55 0.20 -2.89
CA GLY A 33 -3.75 0.40 -2.07
C GLY A 33 -3.40 0.44 -0.59
N HIS A 34 -4.39 0.15 0.25
CA HIS A 34 -4.22 0.09 1.71
C HIS A 34 -4.71 -1.25 2.27
N ASP A 35 -4.12 -1.67 3.38
CA ASP A 35 -4.59 -2.81 4.16
C ASP A 35 -5.80 -2.45 5.03
N ALA A 36 -6.33 -3.42 5.79
CA ALA A 36 -7.50 -3.22 6.64
C ALA A 36 -7.29 -2.20 7.77
N ASP A 37 -6.04 -1.95 8.16
CA ASP A 37 -5.69 -0.97 9.20
C ASP A 37 -5.35 0.41 8.59
N GLY A 38 -5.45 0.55 7.27
CA GLY A 38 -5.15 1.78 6.54
C GLY A 38 -3.68 1.97 6.17
N ASN A 39 -2.82 0.96 6.36
CA ASN A 39 -1.42 1.04 5.97
C ASN A 39 -1.27 0.85 4.45
N SER A 40 -0.45 1.67 3.80
CA SER A 40 -0.15 1.55 2.38
C SER A 40 0.52 0.21 2.03
N ILE A 41 0.04 -0.38 0.93
CA ILE A 41 0.57 -1.61 0.33
C ILE A 41 1.35 -1.24 -0.92
N TYR A 42 2.57 -1.76 -1.02
CA TYR A 42 3.49 -1.53 -2.13
C TYR A 42 3.86 -2.86 -2.80
N PRO A 43 4.30 -2.85 -4.07
CA PRO A 43 4.87 -4.02 -4.71
C PRO A 43 6.18 -4.41 -4.02
N VAL A 44 6.57 -5.69 -4.12
CA VAL A 44 7.82 -6.19 -3.49
C VAL A 44 9.05 -5.53 -4.09
N THR A 45 9.00 -5.24 -5.39
CA THR A 45 10.07 -4.57 -6.13
C THR A 45 9.49 -3.60 -7.15
N GLY A 46 10.27 -2.58 -7.51
CA GLY A 46 9.97 -1.69 -8.62
C GLY A 46 11.27 -1.19 -9.25
N SER A 47 11.21 -0.77 -10.50
CA SER A 47 12.37 -0.24 -11.21
C SER A 47 12.06 1.00 -12.03
N TRP A 48 13.10 1.77 -12.30
CA TRP A 48 13.10 2.90 -13.23
C TRP A 48 14.35 2.81 -14.10
N GLU A 49 14.21 3.03 -15.40
CA GLU A 49 15.33 3.11 -16.35
C GLU A 49 15.32 4.46 -17.08
N SER A 50 16.48 5.11 -17.12
CA SER A 50 16.66 6.39 -17.79
C SER A 50 16.57 6.24 -19.32
N THR A 51 16.26 7.35 -19.99
CA THR A 51 16.60 7.47 -21.41
C THR A 51 18.14 7.48 -21.60
N PRO A 52 18.66 7.19 -22.81
CA PRO A 52 20.10 7.27 -23.09
C PRO A 52 20.68 8.66 -22.80
N ILE A 53 21.74 8.70 -22.00
CA ILE A 53 22.45 9.92 -21.56
C ILE A 53 23.80 9.97 -22.26
N ARG A 54 24.19 11.12 -22.80
CA ARG A 54 25.50 11.30 -23.43
C ARG A 54 26.57 11.62 -22.38
N ILE A 55 27.64 10.83 -22.31
CA ILE A 55 28.55 10.86 -21.14
C ILE A 55 29.68 11.89 -21.18
N GLN A 56 30.02 12.51 -22.33
CA GLN A 56 31.04 13.57 -22.58
C GLN A 56 31.86 14.09 -21.36
N ASP A 57 32.57 13.24 -20.61
CA ASP A 57 33.25 13.55 -19.33
C ASP A 57 32.40 14.12 -18.17
N LYS A 58 31.06 13.94 -18.17
CA LYS A 58 30.15 14.60 -17.20
C LYS A 58 29.76 13.77 -15.97
N ILE A 59 30.01 12.46 -15.96
CA ILE A 59 29.63 11.62 -14.81
C ILE A 59 30.83 11.49 -13.87
N ALA A 60 30.80 12.21 -12.74
CA ALA A 60 31.78 12.00 -11.67
C ALA A 60 31.28 11.01 -10.59
N SER A 61 29.98 11.07 -10.26
CA SER A 61 29.36 10.20 -9.24
C SER A 61 27.84 10.09 -9.41
N PHE A 62 27.27 9.02 -8.85
CA PHE A 62 25.82 8.76 -8.80
C PHE A 62 25.14 9.33 -7.54
N LYS A 63 25.84 10.13 -6.73
CA LYS A 63 25.29 10.72 -5.49
C LYS A 63 24.03 11.56 -5.74
N GLY A 64 23.99 12.30 -6.84
CA GLY A 64 22.82 13.10 -7.23
C GLY A 64 21.58 12.24 -7.53
N VAL A 65 21.79 11.09 -8.18
CA VAL A 65 20.74 10.10 -8.45
C VAL A 65 20.24 9.46 -7.16
N ALA A 66 21.18 9.03 -6.29
CA ALA A 66 20.87 8.43 -5.00
C ALA A 66 20.07 9.37 -4.08
N ALA A 67 20.38 10.67 -4.10
CA ALA A 67 19.66 11.68 -3.31
C ALA A 67 18.19 11.86 -3.72
N LYS A 68 17.82 11.42 -4.93
CA LYS A 68 16.45 11.48 -5.48
C LYS A 68 15.69 10.16 -5.32
N VAL A 69 16.22 9.16 -4.63
CA VAL A 69 15.48 7.92 -4.32
C VAL A 69 14.90 8.04 -2.92
N ASP A 70 13.59 7.89 -2.78
CA ASP A 70 12.92 7.86 -1.48
C ASP A 70 12.73 6.42 -1.01
N VAL A 71 13.55 6.01 -0.04
CA VAL A 71 13.39 4.73 0.66
C VAL A 71 13.01 5.01 2.11
N ALA A 72 11.88 4.43 2.54
CA ALA A 72 11.39 4.54 3.90
C ALA A 72 11.49 3.19 4.64
N GLY A 73 11.69 3.23 5.96
CA GLY A 73 11.80 2.02 6.78
C GLY A 73 13.00 1.16 6.42
N GLY A 74 12.83 -0.17 6.34
CA GLY A 74 13.86 -1.12 5.93
C GLY A 74 13.96 -1.35 4.41
N ALA A 75 13.34 -0.51 3.58
CA ALA A 75 13.46 -0.61 2.13
C ALA A 75 14.90 -0.32 1.68
N ALA A 76 15.31 -0.99 0.60
CA ALA A 76 16.63 -0.82 0.00
C ALA A 76 16.52 -0.46 -1.47
N TYR A 77 17.57 0.10 -2.04
CA TYR A 77 17.65 0.33 -3.48
C TYR A 77 19.04 -0.03 -4.00
N LYS A 78 19.10 -0.28 -5.31
CA LYS A 78 20.34 -0.50 -6.06
C LYS A 78 20.34 0.38 -7.30
N ILE A 79 21.52 0.88 -7.65
CA ILE A 79 21.74 1.64 -8.87
C ILE A 79 22.58 0.76 -9.79
N TYR A 80 22.14 0.68 -11.04
CA TYR A 80 22.83 0.02 -12.12
C TYR A 80 23.08 1.02 -13.23
N TRP A 81 24.12 0.76 -14.01
CA TRP A 81 24.33 1.48 -15.25
C TRP A 81 24.78 0.53 -16.35
N SER A 82 24.50 0.92 -17.58
CA SER A 82 24.95 0.25 -18.79
C SER A 82 25.52 1.31 -19.72
N THR A 83 26.56 0.98 -20.47
CA THR A 83 27.21 1.90 -21.40
C THR A 83 27.14 1.39 -22.83
N SER A 84 27.21 2.33 -23.78
CA SER A 84 27.08 2.09 -25.21
C SER A 84 27.91 3.08 -26.02
N GLU A 85 28.54 2.61 -27.09
CA GLU A 85 29.30 3.46 -28.01
C GLU A 85 28.39 4.20 -29.02
N ASP A 86 27.26 3.60 -29.37
CA ASP A 86 26.37 4.07 -30.44
C ASP A 86 24.97 4.49 -29.95
N GLY A 87 24.59 4.14 -28.73
CA GLY A 87 23.28 4.41 -28.13
C GLY A 87 22.20 3.38 -28.47
N PHE A 88 22.55 2.31 -29.21
CA PHE A 88 21.64 1.27 -29.67
C PHE A 88 22.01 -0.09 -29.09
N GLU A 89 23.29 -0.45 -29.12
CA GLU A 89 23.81 -1.68 -28.52
C GLU A 89 24.34 -1.38 -27.11
N TRP A 90 23.76 -2.04 -26.12
CA TRP A 90 24.02 -1.78 -24.70
C TRP A 90 24.79 -2.95 -24.08
N LEU A 91 25.84 -2.64 -23.32
CA LEU A 91 26.53 -3.63 -22.50
C LEU A 91 25.64 -4.11 -21.35
N GLU A 92 26.04 -5.18 -20.70
CA GLU A 92 25.35 -5.65 -19.50
C GLU A 92 25.32 -4.59 -18.40
N TYR A 93 24.23 -4.59 -17.63
CA TYR A 93 24.08 -3.70 -16.49
C TYR A 93 25.02 -4.14 -15.37
N GLU A 94 25.81 -3.19 -14.86
CA GLU A 94 26.65 -3.39 -13.68
C GLU A 94 26.16 -2.54 -12.50
N GLU A 95 26.23 -3.11 -11.29
CA GLU A 95 25.82 -2.43 -10.06
C GLU A 95 26.86 -1.37 -9.69
N VAL A 96 26.40 -0.16 -9.40
CA VAL A 96 27.25 0.97 -9.00
C VAL A 96 26.87 1.46 -7.61
N SER A 97 27.91 1.73 -6.82
CA SER A 97 27.75 2.41 -5.54
C SER A 97 27.51 3.90 -5.76
N SER A 98 26.57 4.47 -5.01
CA SER A 98 26.28 5.91 -5.03
C SER A 98 27.49 6.77 -4.63
N ASN A 99 28.39 6.22 -3.81
CA ASN A 99 29.55 6.93 -3.26
C ASN A 99 30.86 6.71 -4.03
N SER A 100 30.87 5.79 -4.98
CA SER A 100 32.08 5.49 -5.75
C SER A 100 32.23 6.47 -6.91
N ALA A 101 33.46 6.95 -7.12
CA ALA A 101 33.80 7.63 -8.36
C ALA A 101 33.58 6.65 -9.51
N VAL A 102 32.93 7.12 -10.56
CA VAL A 102 32.65 6.29 -11.73
C VAL A 102 33.95 6.12 -12.52
N SER A 103 34.35 4.88 -12.78
CA SER A 103 35.45 4.60 -13.70
C SER A 103 35.13 5.23 -15.05
N LYS A 104 36.02 6.05 -15.59
CA LYS A 104 35.82 6.67 -16.91
C LYS A 104 35.63 5.57 -17.95
N SER A 105 34.39 5.35 -18.36
CA SER A 105 34.09 4.49 -19.51
C SER A 105 34.43 5.26 -20.78
N PRO A 106 35.11 4.63 -21.77
CA PRO A 106 35.37 5.25 -23.07
C PRO A 106 34.09 5.49 -23.89
N ALA A 107 32.97 4.88 -23.47
CA ALA A 107 31.69 4.92 -24.14
C ALA A 107 31.10 6.33 -24.25
N LYS A 108 30.30 6.56 -25.30
CA LYS A 108 29.64 7.84 -25.59
C LYS A 108 28.28 8.00 -24.91
N TYR A 109 27.63 6.89 -24.57
CA TYR A 109 26.30 6.87 -23.97
C TYR A 109 26.23 5.97 -22.73
N ALA A 110 25.36 6.34 -21.80
CA ALA A 110 25.04 5.58 -20.61
C ALA A 110 23.51 5.53 -20.40
N LYS A 111 23.06 4.44 -19.79
CA LYS A 111 21.73 4.31 -19.19
C LYS A 111 21.90 4.02 -17.71
N VAL A 112 20.98 4.53 -16.91
CA VAL A 112 20.93 4.29 -15.48
C VAL A 112 19.63 3.58 -15.16
N LYS A 113 19.71 2.51 -14.38
CA LYS A 113 18.57 1.80 -13.86
C LYS A 113 18.61 1.83 -12.33
N ILE A 114 17.47 2.12 -11.71
CA ILE A 114 17.31 2.09 -10.26
C ILE A 114 16.31 0.98 -9.95
N GLU A 115 16.65 0.09 -9.02
CA GLU A 115 15.74 -0.92 -8.50
C GLU A 115 15.50 -0.67 -7.01
N ILE A 116 14.24 -0.68 -6.59
CA ILE A 116 13.81 -0.48 -5.20
C ILE A 116 13.19 -1.78 -4.70
N PHE A 117 13.57 -2.19 -3.49
CA PHE A 117 13.14 -3.40 -2.81
C PHE A 117 12.40 -3.01 -1.53
N ALA A 118 11.12 -3.39 -1.45
CA ALA A 118 10.31 -3.14 -0.26
C ALA A 118 10.70 -4.09 0.88
N GLU A 119 10.66 -3.57 2.11
CA GLU A 119 10.67 -4.40 3.31
C GLU A 119 9.34 -5.15 3.41
N LYS A 120 9.38 -6.46 3.65
CA LYS A 120 8.17 -7.25 3.86
C LYS A 120 7.66 -7.06 5.28
N LYS A 121 6.39 -6.68 5.42
CA LYS A 121 5.67 -6.60 6.69
C LYS A 121 4.39 -7.41 6.62
N TYR A 122 3.90 -7.83 7.77
CA TYR A 122 2.56 -8.41 7.87
C TYR A 122 1.53 -7.31 7.64
N SER A 123 0.52 -7.61 6.84
CA SER A 123 -0.66 -6.76 6.64
C SER A 123 -1.90 -7.55 7.02
N ASN A 124 -2.85 -6.85 7.62
CA ASN A 124 -4.14 -7.43 7.95
C ASN A 124 -5.11 -7.20 6.79
N PHE A 125 -5.95 -8.20 6.53
CA PHE A 125 -7.05 -8.10 5.59
C PHE A 125 -8.31 -8.61 6.27
N TYR A 126 -9.35 -7.78 6.32
CA TYR A 126 -10.67 -8.23 6.76
C TYR A 126 -11.34 -9.01 5.63
N ILE A 127 -11.80 -10.22 5.94
CA ILE A 127 -12.73 -10.95 5.07
C ILE A 127 -14.10 -10.25 5.11
N ASP A 128 -14.46 -9.73 6.29
CA ASP A 128 -15.60 -8.85 6.52
C ASP A 128 -15.33 -7.99 7.75
N ASP A 129 -15.70 -6.71 7.69
CA ASP A 129 -15.58 -5.78 8.81
C ASP A 129 -16.91 -5.60 9.56
N PHE A 130 -18.00 -6.20 9.05
CA PHE A 130 -19.36 -6.09 9.59
C PHE A 130 -19.85 -4.65 9.79
N ASN A 131 -19.28 -3.68 9.07
CA ASN A 131 -19.71 -2.28 9.13
C ASN A 131 -20.72 -1.92 8.03
N GLN A 132 -20.86 -2.77 7.00
CA GLN A 132 -21.87 -2.58 5.97
C GLN A 132 -23.27 -2.85 6.52
N LYS A 133 -24.02 -1.77 6.70
CA LYS A 133 -25.44 -1.81 7.05
C LYS A 133 -26.20 -2.71 6.07
N ASP A 134 -27.09 -3.54 6.60
CA ASP A 134 -28.00 -4.42 5.85
C ASP A 134 -27.34 -5.54 5.01
N LYS A 135 -25.99 -5.67 5.01
CA LYS A 135 -25.27 -6.78 4.37
C LYS A 135 -25.73 -8.14 4.91
N TYR A 136 -25.95 -8.19 6.22
CA TYR A 136 -26.48 -9.33 6.93
C TYR A 136 -27.82 -8.95 7.53
N SER A 137 -28.91 -9.27 6.83
CA SER A 137 -30.27 -8.99 7.28
C SER A 137 -31.03 -10.29 7.54
N ASN A 138 -31.28 -10.57 8.82
CA ASN A 138 -32.17 -11.62 9.28
C ASN A 138 -32.78 -11.19 10.63
N PRO A 139 -34.07 -11.45 10.91
CA PRO A 139 -34.72 -11.09 12.17
C PRO A 139 -34.02 -11.54 13.47
N PHE A 140 -33.12 -12.53 13.39
CA PHE A 140 -32.44 -13.15 14.53
C PHE A 140 -30.98 -12.73 14.71
N ILE A 141 -30.44 -11.90 13.83
CA ILE A 141 -29.06 -11.44 13.91
C ILE A 141 -29.01 -9.92 14.14
N GLU A 142 -27.89 -9.49 14.70
CA GLU A 142 -27.52 -8.10 14.86
C GLU A 142 -26.16 -7.94 14.18
N SER A 143 -26.10 -7.05 13.19
CA SER A 143 -24.95 -6.84 12.32
C SER A 143 -24.48 -5.39 12.35
N GLU A 144 -24.74 -4.69 13.46
CA GLU A 144 -24.41 -3.28 13.63
C GLU A 144 -23.05 -3.11 14.32
N ASN A 145 -22.40 -1.96 14.07
CA ASN A 145 -21.17 -1.50 14.73
C ASN A 145 -19.98 -2.48 14.62
N GLY A 146 -19.77 -3.07 13.45
CA GLY A 146 -18.58 -3.89 13.21
C GLY A 146 -18.63 -5.26 13.88
N SER A 147 -19.83 -5.74 14.23
CA SER A 147 -20.02 -7.05 14.84
C SER A 147 -21.18 -7.80 14.21
N LEU A 148 -21.03 -9.11 14.05
CA LEU A 148 -22.11 -10.01 13.69
C LEU A 148 -22.42 -10.93 14.87
N GLY A 149 -23.63 -10.83 15.38
CA GLY A 149 -24.09 -11.58 16.54
C GLY A 149 -25.53 -12.03 16.43
N LEU A 150 -25.94 -12.88 17.37
CA LEU A 150 -27.35 -13.21 17.56
C LEU A 150 -28.04 -12.08 18.32
N LYS A 151 -29.22 -11.68 17.85
CA LYS A 151 -30.05 -10.69 18.53
C LYS A 151 -30.54 -11.24 19.86
N LYS A 152 -30.10 -10.61 20.95
CA LYS A 152 -30.48 -10.98 22.33
C LYS A 152 -31.48 -10.02 22.96
N ILE A 153 -31.51 -8.78 22.48
CA ILE A 153 -32.38 -7.72 23.00
C ILE A 153 -33.49 -7.46 21.98
N TYR A 154 -34.74 -7.56 22.44
CA TYR A 154 -35.92 -7.31 21.63
C TYR A 154 -36.71 -6.18 22.26
N GLN A 155 -36.90 -5.10 21.51
CA GLN A 155 -37.79 -4.02 21.88
C GLN A 155 -39.18 -4.33 21.33
N LEU A 156 -40.17 -4.33 22.23
CA LEU A 156 -41.56 -4.55 21.87
C LEU A 156 -42.34 -3.29 22.24
N ASN A 157 -43.15 -2.79 21.31
CA ASN A 157 -44.06 -1.69 21.58
C ASN A 157 -45.15 -2.19 22.53
N MET A 158 -45.49 -1.41 23.55
CA MET A 158 -46.62 -1.71 24.42
C MET A 158 -47.88 -1.03 23.89
N GLU A 159 -49.01 -1.72 23.99
CA GLU A 159 -50.31 -1.20 23.60
C GLU A 159 -51.01 -0.56 24.80
N ARG A 160 -51.70 0.56 24.55
CA ARG A 160 -52.49 1.25 25.57
C ARG A 160 -53.80 0.50 25.80
N VAL A 161 -54.02 0.04 27.03
CA VAL A 161 -55.19 -0.75 27.39
C VAL A 161 -56.27 0.11 28.04
N SER A 162 -55.88 1.02 28.93
CA SER A 162 -56.83 1.91 29.59
C SER A 162 -56.14 3.15 30.16
N ASP A 163 -56.96 4.18 30.40
CA ASP A 163 -56.59 5.40 31.09
C ASP A 163 -57.34 5.52 32.40
N THR A 164 -56.64 5.94 33.44
CA THR A 164 -57.20 6.20 34.77
C THR A 164 -57.03 7.67 35.11
N PRO A 165 -57.79 8.21 36.08
CA PRO A 165 -57.65 9.60 36.52
C PRO A 165 -56.23 9.96 37.03
N THR A 166 -55.40 8.97 37.34
CA THR A 166 -54.05 9.13 37.88
C THR A 166 -52.95 8.58 36.96
N GLY A 167 -53.27 8.05 35.77
CA GLY A 167 -52.26 7.48 34.87
C GLY A 167 -52.82 6.66 33.71
N MET A 168 -51.98 5.79 33.15
CA MET A 168 -52.33 4.92 32.03
C MET A 168 -51.78 3.50 32.23
N VAL A 169 -52.48 2.50 31.71
CA VAL A 169 -52.06 1.10 31.73
C VAL A 169 -51.65 0.69 30.32
N LEU A 170 -50.40 0.26 30.19
CA LEU A 170 -49.85 -0.31 28.96
C LEU A 170 -49.64 -1.82 29.13
N ARG A 171 -49.86 -2.60 28.08
CA ARG A 171 -49.68 -4.05 28.09
C ARG A 171 -49.00 -4.51 26.82
N GLN A 172 -48.13 -5.51 26.95
CA GLN A 172 -47.57 -6.24 25.82
C GLN A 172 -47.61 -7.74 26.11
N LYS A 173 -48.10 -8.54 25.15
CA LYS A 173 -48.04 -9.99 25.23
C LYS A 173 -46.69 -10.48 24.69
N VAL A 174 -45.94 -11.20 25.51
CA VAL A 174 -44.68 -11.84 25.07
C VAL A 174 -44.97 -13.31 24.76
N GLU A 175 -44.83 -13.68 23.49
CA GLU A 175 -45.01 -15.07 23.05
C GLU A 175 -43.73 -15.87 23.27
N LYS A 176 -43.71 -16.76 24.26
CA LYS A 176 -42.56 -17.64 24.55
C LYS A 176 -42.06 -18.39 23.31
N ALA A 177 -42.95 -18.81 22.40
CA ALA A 177 -42.59 -19.53 21.18
C ALA A 177 -41.66 -18.75 20.24
N LYS A 178 -41.64 -17.40 20.33
CA LYS A 178 -40.77 -16.53 19.53
C LYS A 178 -39.36 -16.39 20.13
N PHE A 179 -39.11 -16.94 21.31
CA PHE A 179 -37.81 -16.88 21.99
C PHE A 179 -37.29 -18.29 22.22
N GLN A 180 -36.16 -18.60 21.63
CA GLN A 180 -35.50 -19.89 21.81
C GLN A 180 -34.22 -19.74 22.61
N LYS A 181 -33.98 -20.71 23.50
CA LYS A 181 -32.69 -20.83 24.18
C LYS A 181 -31.72 -21.52 23.23
N VAL A 182 -30.57 -20.91 23.01
CA VAL A 182 -29.47 -21.56 22.29
C VAL A 182 -28.61 -22.30 23.31
N ASP A 183 -28.68 -23.63 23.29
CA ASP A 183 -27.88 -24.46 24.22
C ASP A 183 -26.44 -24.66 23.74
N ARG A 184 -26.20 -24.72 22.41
CA ARG A 184 -24.86 -24.88 21.83
C ARG A 184 -24.83 -24.42 20.37
N ILE A 185 -23.76 -23.73 20.00
CA ILE A 185 -23.41 -23.43 18.60
C ILE A 185 -22.22 -24.32 18.23
N ARG A 186 -22.27 -25.01 17.10
CA ARG A 186 -21.15 -25.79 16.57
C ARG A 186 -20.80 -25.26 15.19
N VAL A 187 -19.56 -24.81 15.03
CA VAL A 187 -18.99 -24.47 13.72
C VAL A 187 -18.14 -25.65 13.28
N SER A 188 -18.52 -26.30 12.18
CA SER A 188 -17.68 -27.29 11.50
C SER A 188 -16.84 -26.60 10.42
N LYS A 189 -15.61 -27.08 10.20
CA LYS A 189 -14.84 -26.67 9.03
C LYS A 189 -15.60 -27.16 7.78
N GLY A 190 -15.89 -26.23 6.87
CA GLY A 190 -16.36 -26.52 5.52
C GLY A 190 -15.22 -27.02 4.65
#